data_AF-D0UA27-F1
#
_entry.id   AF-D0UA27-F1
#
_cell.length_a   1.000
_cell.length_b   1.000
_cell.length_c   1.000
_cell.angle_alpha   90.00
_cell.angle_beta   90.00
_cell.angle_gamma   90.00
#
_symmetry.space_group_name_H-M   'P 1'
#
loop_
_entity.id
_entity.type
_entity.pdbx_description
1 polymer ?
#
loop_
_entity_poly.entity_id
_entity_poly.type
_entity_poly.pdbx_seq_one_letter_code
_entity_poly.pdbx_strand_id
1 'polypeptide(L)'
;DSTRLILPAKAQKTIMQMAADAGTVEDLELDEVLIVGFGGIRCLESGGPEPGVGCAGRGVMAAINFLEEEGAYAEDQDFVFYDVLGHVVCGGFAMPIRENKAQENY
;
A
#
# COMPACT_ATOMS: atom_id res chain seq x y z
N ASP A 1 0.57 -8.30 -7.46
CA ASP A 1 1.95 -7.85 -7.19
C ASP A 1 2.57 -7.40 -8.50
N SER A 2 2.24 -6.17 -8.81
CA SER A 2 2.71 -5.40 -9.96
C SER A 2 4.05 -4.71 -9.69
N THR A 3 4.42 -4.48 -8.42
CA THR A 3 5.69 -3.82 -8.05
C THR A 3 6.90 -4.66 -8.42
N ARG A 4 6.75 -5.99 -8.46
CA ARG A 4 7.80 -6.94 -8.85
C ARG A 4 8.42 -6.69 -10.24
N LEU A 5 7.68 -6.12 -11.20
CA LEU A 5 8.23 -5.80 -12.53
C LEU A 5 8.81 -4.38 -12.61
N ILE A 6 8.52 -3.55 -11.61
CA ILE A 6 8.95 -2.15 -11.52
C ILE A 6 10.23 -2.03 -10.70
N LEU A 7 10.36 -2.85 -9.65
CA LEU A 7 11.48 -2.85 -8.73
C LEU A 7 12.58 -3.84 -9.14
N PRO A 8 13.86 -3.52 -8.88
CA PRO A 8 14.98 -4.44 -9.13
C PRO A 8 15.07 -5.60 -8.12
N ALA A 9 14.15 -5.69 -7.15
CA ALA A 9 14.15 -6.66 -6.07
C ALA A 9 12.97 -7.64 -6.16
N LYS A 10 13.15 -8.87 -5.65
CA LYS A 10 12.12 -9.92 -5.71
C LYS A 10 10.91 -9.68 -4.82
N ALA A 11 11.06 -8.93 -3.72
CA ALA A 11 9.99 -8.61 -2.78
C ALA A 11 10.41 -7.39 -1.95
N GLN A 12 9.63 -6.33 -2.03
CA GLN A 12 9.72 -5.20 -1.11
C GLN A 12 9.15 -5.62 0.26
N LYS A 13 9.75 -5.14 1.36
CA LYS A 13 9.16 -5.28 2.69
C LYS A 13 7.83 -4.51 2.72
N THR A 14 6.80 -5.10 3.28
CA THR A 14 5.47 -4.47 3.31
C THR A 14 5.32 -3.52 4.50
N ILE A 15 4.42 -2.54 4.40
CA ILE A 15 4.10 -1.60 5.48
C ILE A 15 3.72 -2.36 6.76
N MET A 16 2.86 -3.38 6.66
CA MET A 16 2.46 -4.17 7.83
C MET A 16 3.61 -4.97 8.45
N GLN A 17 4.59 -5.41 7.66
CA GLN A 17 5.78 -6.09 8.19
C GLN A 17 6.74 -5.10 8.87
N MET A 18 6.96 -3.93 8.25
CA MET A 18 7.79 -2.90 8.85
C MET A 18 7.17 -2.37 10.15
N ALA A 19 5.85 -2.18 10.18
CA ALA A 19 5.12 -1.78 11.38
C ALA A 19 5.24 -2.82 12.50
N ALA A 20 5.22 -4.12 12.16
CA ALA A 20 5.44 -5.18 13.14
C ALA A 20 6.88 -5.19 13.70
N ASP A 21 7.87 -4.81 12.88
CA ASP A 21 9.27 -4.67 13.31
C ASP A 21 9.48 -3.39 14.16
N ALA A 22 8.80 -2.29 13.83
CA ALA A 22 8.94 -0.98 14.46
C ALA A 22 8.10 -0.82 15.74
N GLY A 23 6.93 -1.45 15.81
CA GLY A 23 5.96 -1.35 16.90
C GLY A 23 4.56 -1.12 16.38
N THR A 24 4.32 0.05 15.80
CA THR A 24 3.05 0.39 15.13
C THR A 24 3.28 1.04 13.77
N VAL A 25 2.19 1.34 13.04
CA VAL A 25 2.27 2.01 11.72
C VAL A 25 2.70 3.47 11.89
N GLU A 26 2.34 4.09 13.01
CA GLU A 26 2.67 5.46 13.37
C GLU A 26 4.16 5.67 13.71
N ASP A 27 4.92 4.59 13.90
CA ASP A 27 6.36 4.63 14.14
C ASP A 27 7.18 4.57 12.83
N LEU A 28 6.51 4.48 11.67
CA LEU A 28 7.17 4.40 10.36
C LEU A 28 7.26 5.77 9.71
N GLU A 29 8.31 5.97 8.93
CA GLU A 29 8.45 7.15 8.06
C GLU A 29 8.22 6.77 6.59
N LEU A 30 7.78 7.74 5.77
CA LEU A 30 7.44 7.48 4.36
C LEU A 30 8.63 6.94 3.54
N ASP A 31 9.84 7.44 3.81
CA ASP A 31 11.05 7.07 3.09
C ASP A 31 11.52 5.64 3.41
N GLU A 32 11.11 5.08 4.55
CA GLU A 32 11.36 3.69 4.90
C GLU A 32 10.51 2.72 4.09
N VAL A 33 9.27 3.11 3.78
CA VAL A 33 8.31 2.24 3.08
C VAL A 33 8.32 2.45 1.56
N LEU A 34 8.76 3.61 1.08
CA LEU A 34 8.70 4.01 -0.33
C LEU A 34 9.98 3.63 -1.07
N ILE A 35 9.84 2.88 -2.16
CA ILE A 35 10.96 2.52 -3.02
C ILE A 35 10.71 3.06 -4.43
N VAL A 36 11.69 3.75 -4.99
CA VAL A 36 11.62 4.25 -6.37
C VAL A 36 12.18 3.19 -7.32
N GLY A 37 11.35 2.74 -8.26
CA GLY A 37 11.68 1.75 -9.28
C GLY A 37 11.93 2.34 -10.66
N PHE A 38 11.70 1.51 -11.68
CA PHE A 38 11.86 1.88 -13.09
C PHE A 38 11.04 3.13 -13.44
N GLY A 39 11.66 4.04 -14.19
CA GLY A 39 10.98 5.26 -14.67
C GLY A 39 10.58 6.25 -13.58
N GLY A 40 11.14 6.14 -12.36
CA GLY A 40 10.79 7.02 -11.24
C GLY A 40 9.47 6.63 -10.56
N ILE A 41 8.89 5.47 -10.88
CA ILE A 41 7.66 5.00 -10.27
C ILE A 41 7.91 4.71 -8.78
N ARG A 42 7.13 5.36 -7.92
CA ARG A 42 7.14 5.14 -6.47
C ARG A 42 6.31 3.90 -6.14
N CYS A 43 6.91 2.91 -5.48
CA CYS A 43 6.28 1.65 -5.13
C CYS A 43 6.24 1.45 -3.61
N LEU A 44 5.13 0.86 -3.17
CA LEU A 44 4.83 0.52 -1.79
C LEU A 44 3.95 -0.73 -1.77
N GLU A 45 4.08 -1.52 -0.72
CA GLU A 45 3.30 -2.75 -0.55
C GLU A 45 2.59 -2.69 0.80
N SER A 46 1.26 -2.71 0.80
CA SER A 46 0.47 -2.73 2.05
C SER A 46 0.83 -3.94 2.91
N GLY A 47 0.89 -5.13 2.28
CA GLY A 47 1.00 -6.38 2.99
C GLY A 47 -0.30 -6.80 3.66
N GLY A 48 -0.21 -7.76 4.57
CA GLY A 48 -1.37 -8.29 5.25
C GLY A 48 -0.97 -9.02 6.53
N PRO A 49 -1.95 -9.29 7.41
CA PRO A 49 -1.70 -10.04 8.63
C PRO A 49 -1.30 -11.49 8.29
N GLU A 50 -0.72 -12.18 9.28
CA GLU A 50 -0.45 -13.61 9.14
C GLU A 50 -1.71 -14.38 8.69
N PRO A 51 -1.55 -15.38 7.79
CA PRO A 51 -2.66 -16.19 7.32
C PRO A 51 -3.45 -16.81 8.48
N GLY A 52 -4.76 -16.53 8.51
CA GLY A 52 -5.66 -17.05 9.54
C GLY A 52 -5.76 -16.22 10.83
N VAL A 53 -4.99 -15.14 10.96
CA VAL A 53 -4.96 -14.31 12.19
C VAL A 53 -5.75 -13.01 12.04
N GLY A 54 -5.72 -12.38 10.86
CA GLY A 54 -6.30 -11.04 10.67
C GLY A 54 -7.11 -10.86 9.39
N CYS A 55 -7.53 -9.62 9.15
CA CYS A 55 -8.25 -9.21 7.96
C CYS A 55 -7.34 -8.38 7.05
N ALA A 56 -6.98 -8.92 5.88
CA ALA A 56 -6.16 -8.22 4.89
C ALA A 56 -6.76 -6.86 4.48
N GLY A 57 -8.09 -6.75 4.40
CA GLY A 57 -8.75 -5.48 4.12
C GLY A 57 -8.48 -4.39 5.16
N ARG A 58 -8.31 -4.73 6.45
CA ARG A 58 -7.90 -3.75 7.46
C ARG A 58 -6.46 -3.29 7.28
N GLY A 59 -5.57 -4.18 6.81
CA GLY A 59 -4.19 -3.82 6.46
C GLY A 59 -4.13 -2.85 5.28
N VAL A 60 -4.98 -3.03 4.26
CA VAL A 60 -5.10 -2.09 3.14
C VAL A 60 -5.58 -0.72 3.62
N MET A 61 -6.63 -0.68 4.45
CA MET A 61 -7.13 0.58 5.03
C MET A 61 -6.05 1.31 5.85
N ALA A 62 -5.34 0.59 6.73
CA ALA A 62 -4.28 1.17 7.55
C ALA A 62 -3.13 1.73 6.70
N ALA A 63 -2.71 0.98 5.68
CA ALA A 63 -1.67 1.43 4.76
C ALA A 63 -2.09 2.69 3.97
N ILE A 64 -3.33 2.78 3.49
CA ILE A 64 -3.79 3.96 2.76
C ILE A 64 -3.85 5.17 3.68
N ASN A 65 -4.37 5.03 4.90
CA ASN A 65 -4.44 6.12 5.86
C ASN A 65 -3.03 6.64 6.22
N PHE A 66 -2.09 5.74 6.49
CA PHE A 66 -0.68 6.08 6.72
C PHE A 66 -0.11 6.93 5.57
N LEU A 67 -0.33 6.53 4.32
CA LEU A 67 0.17 7.28 3.16
C LEU A 67 -0.45 8.68 3.03
N GLU A 68 -1.70 8.84 3.47
CA GLU A 68 -2.35 10.16 3.50
C GLU A 68 -1.78 11.06 4.58
N GLU A 69 -1.58 10.50 5.77
CA GLU A 69 -1.03 11.21 6.93
C GLU A 69 0.41 11.63 6.68
N GLU A 70 1.22 10.77 6.06
CA GLU A 70 2.61 11.04 5.69
C GLU A 70 2.78 11.83 4.38
N GLY A 71 1.68 12.26 3.76
CA GLY A 71 1.73 13.12 2.58
C GLY A 71 2.34 12.46 1.34
N ALA A 72 2.16 11.15 1.16
CA ALA A 72 2.70 10.41 0.02
C ALA A 72 2.14 10.87 -1.33
N TYR A 73 0.92 11.43 -1.32
CA TYR A 73 0.21 11.94 -2.50
C TYR A 73 0.61 13.38 -2.80
N ALA A 74 1.82 13.56 -3.33
CA ALA A 74 2.33 14.86 -3.71
C ALA A 74 1.58 15.45 -4.93
N GLU A 75 1.51 16.79 -5.02
CA GLU A 75 0.85 17.49 -6.14
C GLU A 75 1.51 17.25 -7.51
N ASP A 76 2.75 16.75 -7.53
CA ASP A 76 3.50 16.42 -8.74
C ASP A 76 3.22 15.02 -9.30
N GLN A 77 2.31 14.27 -8.66
CA GLN A 77 2.01 12.90 -9.01
C GLN A 77 0.80 12.83 -9.94
N ASP A 78 1.02 12.48 -11.21
CA ASP A 78 -0.06 12.43 -12.22
C ASP A 78 -1.05 11.29 -11.98
N PHE A 79 -0.57 10.14 -11.51
CA PHE A 79 -1.37 8.92 -11.33
C PHE A 79 -0.99 8.15 -10.08
N VAL A 80 -1.99 7.51 -9.47
CA VAL A 80 -1.85 6.54 -8.39
C VAL A 80 -2.59 5.26 -8.79
N PHE A 81 -1.89 4.12 -8.71
CA PHE A 81 -2.47 2.82 -9.03
C PHE A 81 -2.55 1.96 -7.76
N TYR A 82 -3.71 1.37 -7.52
CA TYR A 82 -3.93 0.41 -6.43
C TYR A 82 -4.12 -0.99 -7.01
N ASP A 83 -3.14 -1.88 -6.83
CA ASP A 83 -3.23 -3.30 -7.21
C ASP A 83 -3.94 -4.09 -6.11
N VAL A 84 -5.28 -4.17 -6.21
CA VAL A 84 -6.14 -4.76 -5.17
C VAL A 84 -6.57 -6.19 -5.53
N LEU A 85 -6.63 -7.07 -4.54
CA LEU A 85 -7.13 -8.44 -4.70
C LEU A 85 -8.61 -8.46 -5.11
N GLY A 86 -8.91 -8.91 -6.34
CA GLY A 86 -10.28 -8.98 -6.88
C GLY A 86 -11.13 -10.19 -6.48
N HIS A 87 -10.56 -11.20 -5.81
CA HIS A 87 -11.24 -12.49 -5.56
C HIS A 87 -12.06 -12.49 -4.25
N VAL A 88 -11.77 -11.59 -3.33
CA VAL A 88 -12.43 -11.50 -2.02
C VAL A 88 -12.73 -10.03 -1.76
N VAL A 89 -14.01 -9.66 -1.76
CA VAL A 89 -14.44 -8.27 -1.58
C VAL A 89 -14.98 -8.10 -0.17
N CYS A 90 -14.16 -7.50 0.70
CA CYS A 90 -14.58 -7.01 2.01
C CYS A 90 -14.47 -5.48 2.03
N GLY A 91 -15.06 -4.82 3.03
CA GLY A 91 -15.09 -3.35 3.11
C GLY A 91 -13.70 -2.69 3.00
N GLY A 92 -12.65 -3.38 3.48
CA GLY A 92 -11.27 -2.92 3.37
C GLY A 92 -10.71 -2.89 1.95
N PHE A 93 -10.98 -3.91 1.14
CA PHE A 93 -10.54 -3.94 -0.26
C PHE A 93 -11.34 -2.98 -1.15
N ALA A 94 -12.57 -2.65 -0.76
CA ALA A 94 -13.39 -1.65 -1.44
C ALA A 94 -13.04 -0.21 -1.06
N MET A 95 -12.15 0.01 -0.09
CA MET A 95 -11.83 1.35 0.43
C MET A 95 -11.34 2.33 -0.65
N PRO A 96 -10.43 1.94 -1.58
CA PRO A 96 -9.98 2.87 -2.62
C PRO A 96 -11.12 3.46 -3.45
N ILE A 97 -12.13 2.65 -3.79
CA ILE A 97 -13.29 3.09 -4.58
C ILE A 97 -14.30 3.82 -3.69
N ARG A 98 -14.63 3.24 -2.53
CA ARG A 98 -15.67 3.76 -1.62
C ARG A 98 -15.34 5.16 -1.11
N GLU A 99 -14.06 5.45 -0.91
CA GLU A 99 -13.60 6.74 -0.37
C GLU A 99 -13.05 7.67 -1.46
N ASN A 100 -13.38 7.40 -2.72
CA ASN A 100 -12.97 8.18 -3.89
C ASN A 100 -11.45 8.37 -4.04
N LYS A 101 -10.65 7.43 -3.54
CA LYS A 101 -9.18 7.40 -3.74
C LYS A 101 -8.81 6.93 -5.14
N ALA A 102 -9.65 6.10 -5.74
CA ALA A 102 -9.58 5.68 -7.13
C ALA A 102 -10.86 6.11 -7.87
N GLN A 103 -10.69 6.69 -9.05
CA GLN A 103 -11.80 7.16 -9.90
C GLN A 103 -12.21 6.14 -10.98
N GLU A 104 -11.32 5.20 -11.30
CA GLU A 104 -11.49 4.21 -12.36
C GLU A 104 -11.06 2.82 -11.86
N ASN A 105 -11.69 1.76 -12.37
CA ASN A 105 -11.39 0.37 -12.04
C ASN A 105 -11.28 -0.44 -13.33
N TYR A 106 -10.21 -1.21 -13.47
CA TYR A 106 -9.78 -1.88 -14.70
C TYR A 106 -9.52 -3.36 -14.48
#